data_AF-A0A060YYD8-F1
#
_entry.id   AF-A0A060YYD8-F1
#
_cell.length_a   1.000
_cell.length_b   1.000
_cell.length_c   1.000
_cell.angle_alpha   90.00
_cell.angle_beta   90.00
_cell.angle_gamma   90.00
#
_symmetry.space_group_name_H-M   'P 1'
#
loop_
_entity.id
_entity.type
_entity.pdbx_description
1 polymer ?
#
loop_
_entity_poly.entity_id
_entity_poly.type
_entity_poly.pdbx_seq_one_letter_code
_entity_poly.pdbx_strand_id
1 'polypeptide(L)'
;MAPFYQYMDTENFKLPHDDLQGIQKIYGPPDKVPQPTKPLPTAPPHRSQPPSDPRKPDRQTRPPRIPTGDKPSQPNAKPNICDGGFNTLAILRREMFVFK
;
A
#
# COMPACT_ATOMS: atom_id res chain seq x y z
N MET A 1 -3.63 9.20 1.41
CA MET A 1 -4.67 8.15 1.57
C MET A 1 -5.51 8.07 0.31
N ALA A 2 -5.87 6.86 -0.16
CA ALA A 2 -6.67 6.70 -1.37
C ALA A 2 -8.17 6.54 -1.05
N PRO A 3 -9.07 7.13 -1.86
CA PRO A 3 -10.52 7.05 -1.64
C PRO A 3 -11.14 5.72 -2.09
N PHE A 4 -10.39 4.86 -2.78
CA PHE A 4 -10.85 3.57 -3.29
C PHE A 4 -10.01 2.44 -2.72
N TYR A 5 -10.66 1.30 -2.47
CA TYR A 5 -9.96 0.09 -2.08
C TYR A 5 -9.13 -0.44 -3.25
N GLN A 6 -7.85 -0.70 -2.99
CA GLN A 6 -6.96 -1.38 -3.90
C GLN A 6 -6.30 -2.51 -3.13
N TYR A 7 -6.35 -3.73 -3.66
CA TYR A 7 -5.69 -4.87 -3.04
C TYR A 7 -4.17 -4.65 -2.99
N MET A 8 -3.58 -4.91 -1.83
CA MET A 8 -2.14 -4.83 -1.56
C MET A 8 -1.68 -6.11 -0.86
N ASP A 9 -0.37 -6.35 -0.83
CA ASP A 9 0.20 -7.44 -0.02
C ASP A 9 -0.23 -7.29 1.45
N THR A 10 -0.96 -8.29 1.95
CA THR A 10 -1.48 -8.31 3.32
C THR A 10 -0.48 -8.85 4.34
N GLU A 11 0.56 -9.55 3.90
CA GLU A 11 1.58 -10.14 4.78
C GLU A 11 2.70 -9.15 5.05
N ASN A 12 3.14 -8.39 4.03
CA ASN A 12 4.21 -7.40 4.15
C ASN A 12 3.70 -5.97 3.97
N PHE A 13 2.47 -5.70 4.43
CA PHE A 13 1.86 -4.39 4.30
C PHE A 13 2.75 -3.30 4.92
N LYS A 14 3.02 -2.28 4.13
CA LYS A 14 3.73 -1.07 4.57
C LYS A 14 2.88 0.13 4.25
N LEU A 15 2.85 1.08 5.17
CA LEU A 15 2.16 2.35 4.96
C LEU A 15 2.81 3.07 3.75
N PRO A 16 2.02 3.53 2.76
CA PRO A 16 2.54 4.36 1.67
C PRO A 16 3.20 5.64 2.21
N HIS A 17 4.17 6.18 1.48
CA HIS A 17 4.95 7.32 1.98
C HIS A 17 4.09 8.57 2.26
N ASP A 18 3.11 8.86 1.41
CA ASP A 18 2.12 9.94 1.57
C ASP A 18 1.38 9.85 2.91
N ASP A 19 0.96 8.64 3.25
CA ASP A 19 0.21 8.36 4.48
C ASP A 19 1.09 8.44 5.72
N LEU A 20 2.32 7.94 5.61
CA LEU A 20 3.33 8.02 6.67
C LEU A 20 3.68 9.49 6.97
N GLN A 21 3.85 10.31 5.94
CA GLN A 21 4.04 11.75 6.11
C GLN A 21 2.79 12.42 6.70
N GLY A 22 1.60 12.04 6.23
CA GLY A 22 0.33 12.58 6.72
C GLY A 22 0.16 12.39 8.22
N ILE A 23 0.39 11.18 8.72
CA ILE A 23 0.26 10.90 10.16
C ILE A 23 1.36 11.58 11.00
N GLN A 24 2.59 11.64 10.48
CA GLN A 24 3.69 12.31 11.16
C GLN A 24 3.53 13.83 11.22
N LYS A 25 2.83 14.45 10.26
CA LYS A 25 2.48 15.88 10.34
C LYS A 25 1.47 16.19 11.45
N ILE A 26 0.68 15.20 11.87
CA ILE A 26 -0.33 15.37 12.93
C ILE A 26 0.26 15.05 14.31
N TYR A 27 1.02 13.96 14.41
CA TYR A 27 1.48 13.42 15.70
C TYR A 27 2.99 13.51 15.91
N GLY A 28 3.75 13.95 14.90
CA GLY A 28 5.21 13.97 14.93
C GLY A 28 5.85 12.65 14.46
N PRO A 29 7.18 12.64 14.31
CA PRO A 29 7.93 11.43 14.02
C PRO A 29 7.86 10.45 15.20
N PRO A 30 8.02 9.13 14.95
CA PRO A 30 8.04 8.14 16.02
C PRO A 30 9.21 8.38 17.00
N ASP A 31 8.96 8.17 18.28
CA ASP A 31 9.99 8.23 19.32
C ASP A 31 11.09 7.20 19.05
N LYS A 32 12.34 7.56 19.33
CA LYS A 32 13.50 6.66 19.16
C LYS A 32 13.46 5.44 20.08
N VAL A 33 12.73 5.55 21.18
CA VAL A 33 12.44 4.43 22.08
C VAL A 33 11.01 4.00 21.76
N PRO A 34 10.77 2.74 21.37
CA PRO A 34 9.41 2.26 21.19
C PRO A 34 8.70 2.37 22.55
N GLN A 35 7.88 3.40 22.71
CA GLN A 35 6.97 3.45 23.83
C GLN A 35 6.04 2.23 23.72
N PRO A 36 5.73 1.55 24.83
CA PRO A 36 4.68 0.54 24.82
C PRO A 36 3.46 1.14 24.14
N THR A 37 2.94 0.47 23.11
CA THR A 37 1.71 0.91 22.44
C THR A 37 0.68 1.08 23.54
N LYS A 38 0.33 2.34 23.87
CA LYS A 38 -0.74 2.58 24.84
C LYS A 38 -1.93 1.79 24.31
N PRO A 39 -2.55 0.91 25.12
CA PRO A 39 -3.71 0.17 24.65
C PRO A 39 -4.68 1.19 24.07
N LEU A 40 -5.14 0.95 22.84
CA LEU A 40 -6.18 1.79 22.25
C LEU A 40 -7.31 1.88 23.29
N PRO A 41 -7.94 3.05 23.47
CA PRO A 41 -9.19 3.11 24.20
C PRO A 41 -10.09 2.03 23.60
N THR A 42 -10.45 1.04 24.42
CA THR A 42 -11.36 -0.01 23.99
C THR A 42 -12.64 0.69 23.57
N ALA A 43 -12.81 0.91 22.26
CA ALA A 43 -14.11 1.30 21.76
C ALA A 43 -15.09 0.21 22.25
N PRO A 44 -16.21 0.58 22.87
CA PRO A 44 -17.20 -0.42 23.27
C PRO A 44 -17.50 -1.27 22.04
N PRO A 45 -17.60 -2.60 22.19
CA PRO A 45 -17.78 -3.49 21.05
C PRO A 45 -18.99 -3.01 20.27
N HIS A 46 -18.77 -2.48 19.06
CA HIS A 46 -19.88 -2.24 18.16
C HIS A 46 -20.54 -3.60 17.96
N ARG A 47 -21.85 -3.67 18.25
CA ARG A 47 -22.68 -4.83 17.98
C ARG A 47 -22.86 -4.93 16.46
N SER A 48 -21.80 -5.23 15.74
CA SER A 48 -21.85 -5.59 14.33
C SER A 48 -22.48 -6.97 14.27
N GLN A 49 -23.75 -7.02 13.86
CA GLN A 49 -24.28 -8.24 13.26
C GLN A 49 -23.31 -8.62 12.12
N PRO A 50 -22.83 -9.87 12.06
CA PRO A 50 -22.01 -10.28 10.92
C PRO A 50 -22.87 -10.12 9.66
N PRO A 51 -22.38 -9.44 8.60
CA PRO A 51 -23.00 -9.55 7.30
C PRO A 51 -22.99 -11.03 6.91
N SER A 52 -24.12 -11.53 6.41
CA SER A 52 -24.16 -12.83 5.75
C SER A 52 -23.11 -12.86 4.63
N ASP A 53 -22.17 -13.79 4.72
CA ASP A 53 -21.07 -14.01 3.79
C ASP A 53 -21.58 -14.15 2.34
N PRO A 54 -21.34 -13.16 1.46
CA PRO A 54 -21.60 -13.30 0.05
C PRO A 54 -20.27 -13.66 -0.63
N ARG A 55 -19.93 -14.95 -0.54
CA ARG A 55 -19.04 -15.70 -1.45
C ARG A 55 -17.56 -15.32 -1.36
N LYS A 56 -16.75 -16.34 -1.02
CA LYS A 56 -15.31 -16.38 -1.29
C LYS A 56 -15.02 -15.97 -2.74
N PRO A 57 -14.22 -14.92 -3.00
CA PRO A 57 -13.58 -14.77 -4.29
C PRO A 57 -12.49 -15.85 -4.39
N ASP A 58 -12.54 -16.56 -5.50
CA ASP A 58 -11.58 -17.56 -5.92
C ASP A 58 -10.14 -17.02 -5.85
N ARG A 59 -9.21 -17.92 -5.54
CA ARG A 59 -7.78 -17.63 -5.36
C ARG A 59 -7.21 -17.20 -6.70
N GLN A 60 -7.29 -15.90 -7.02
CA GLN A 60 -6.77 -15.40 -8.27
C GLN A 60 -5.24 -15.53 -8.27
N THR A 61 -4.74 -16.17 -9.31
CA THR A 61 -3.36 -16.55 -9.57
C THR A 61 -2.39 -15.41 -9.28
N ARG A 62 -1.44 -15.68 -8.38
CA ARG A 62 -0.28 -14.83 -8.10
C ARG A 62 0.45 -14.54 -9.42
N PRO A 63 0.68 -13.26 -9.79
CA PRO A 63 1.51 -12.93 -10.95
C PRO A 63 2.95 -13.46 -10.73
N PRO A 64 3.65 -13.86 -11.81
CA PRO A 64 5.05 -14.28 -11.70
C PRO A 64 5.90 -13.14 -11.11
N ARG A 65 6.80 -13.48 -10.19
CA ARG A 65 7.80 -12.53 -9.66
C ARG A 65 8.69 -12.09 -10.81
N ILE A 66 8.62 -10.80 -11.14
CA ILE A 66 9.55 -10.12 -12.03
C ILE A 66 10.89 -9.98 -11.28
N PRO A 67 12.05 -10.16 -11.94
CA PRO A 67 13.36 -9.98 -11.31
C PRO A 67 13.50 -8.57 -10.72
N THR A 68 14.11 -8.50 -9.56
CA THR A 68 14.42 -7.26 -8.83
C THR A 68 15.42 -6.42 -9.60
N GLY A 69 14.91 -5.60 -10.52
CA GLY A 69 15.61 -4.42 -11.04
C GLY A 69 15.65 -3.31 -9.99
N ASP A 70 16.56 -2.36 -10.19
CA ASP A 70 17.00 -1.35 -9.22
C ASP A 70 15.91 -0.82 -8.30
N LYS A 71 16.11 -1.10 -7.01
CA LYS A 71 15.20 -0.76 -5.93
C LYS A 71 14.91 0.76 -5.96
N PRO A 72 13.65 1.18 -6.08
CA PRO A 72 13.30 2.60 -5.96
C PRO A 72 13.78 3.12 -4.60
N SER A 73 14.29 4.35 -4.57
CA SER A 73 14.74 5.06 -3.36
C SER A 73 13.70 5.02 -2.23
N GLN A 74 12.42 4.87 -2.58
CA GLN A 74 11.35 4.52 -1.66
C GLN A 74 10.41 3.46 -2.28
N PRO A 75 10.35 2.22 -1.76
CA PRO A 75 9.56 1.14 -2.35
C PRO A 75 8.03 1.35 -2.29
N ASN A 76 7.55 2.45 -1.71
CA ASN A 76 6.15 2.70 -1.38
C ASN A 76 5.68 4.13 -1.71
N ALA A 77 6.49 4.88 -2.46
CA ALA A 77 6.11 6.20 -2.95
C ALA A 77 5.48 6.08 -4.32
N LYS A 78 4.49 6.93 -4.62
CA LYS A 78 3.96 7.03 -5.98
C LYS A 78 5.09 7.49 -6.91
N PRO A 79 5.29 6.82 -8.05
CA PRO A 79 6.33 7.21 -9.00
C PRO A 79 6.01 8.59 -9.59
N ASN A 80 7.01 9.47 -9.64
CA ASN A 80 6.90 10.74 -10.35
C ASN A 80 7.27 10.54 -11.82
N ILE A 81 6.37 10.93 -12.73
CA ILE A 81 6.56 10.79 -14.17
C ILE A 81 7.66 11.70 -14.72
N CYS A 82 7.95 12.82 -14.06
CA CYS A 82 8.96 13.78 -14.50
C CYS A 82 10.40 13.33 -14.16
N ASP A 83 10.57 12.38 -13.24
CA ASP A 83 11.89 11.91 -12.80
C ASP A 83 12.52 10.92 -13.78
N GLY A 84 11.72 10.32 -14.67
CA GLY A 84 12.18 9.28 -15.60
C GLY A 84 12.63 7.99 -14.91
N GLY A 85 13.61 7.30 -15.52
CA GLY A 85 14.19 6.06 -15.02
C GLY A 85 13.19 4.90 -14.91
N PHE A 86 12.52 4.58 -16.02
CA PHE A 86 11.53 3.51 -16.10
C PHE A 86 12.19 2.14 -16.27
N ASN A 87 11.59 1.08 -15.73
CA ASN A 87 12.13 -0.27 -15.89
C ASN A 87 11.87 -0.81 -17.31
N THR A 88 10.63 -0.66 -17.79
CA THR A 88 10.18 -1.23 -19.06
C THR A 88 9.09 -0.36 -19.68
N LEU A 89 8.98 -0.40 -21.01
CA LEU A 89 7.91 0.20 -21.80
C LEU A 89 7.21 -0.89 -22.62
N ALA A 90 5.89 -0.81 -22.76
CA ALA A 90 5.12 -1.67 -23.66
C ALA A 90 4.10 -0.86 -24.45
N ILE A 91 3.86 -1.24 -25.70
CA ILE A 91 2.81 -0.63 -26.54
C ILE A 91 1.71 -1.67 -26.73
N LEU A 92 0.50 -1.37 -26.24
CA LEU A 92 -0.67 -2.23 -26.42
C LEU A 92 -1.82 -1.39 -26.99
N ARG A 93 -2.39 -1.83 -28.12
CA ARG A 93 -3.53 -1.15 -28.78
C ARG A 93 -3.31 0.36 -29.04
N ARG A 94 -2.07 0.73 -29.41
CA ARG A 94 -1.62 2.13 -29.63
C ARG A 94 -1.52 2.99 -28.35
N GLU A 95 -1.66 2.39 -27.17
CA GLU A 95 -1.38 3.04 -25.89
C GLU A 95 0.01 2.62 -25.38
N MET A 96 0.71 3.56 -24.74
CA MET A 96 2.04 3.33 -24.16
C MET A 96 1.92 3.11 -22.65
N PHE A 97 2.38 1.95 -22.21
CA PHE A 97 2.40 1.54 -20.80
C PHE A 97 3.83 1.66 -20.27
N VAL A 98 3.98 2.41 -19.17
CA VAL A 98 5.25 2.70 -18.53
C VAL A 98 5.30 1.99 -17.18
N PHE A 99 6.30 1.13 -16.97
CA PHE A 99 6.45 0.34 -15.75
C PHE A 99 7.64 0.85 -14.92
N LYS A 100 7.43 0.97 -13.61
CA LYS A 100 8.41 1.37 -12.59
C LYS A 100 8.16 0.59 -11.30
#